data_AF-A0A383XQY1-F1
#
_entry.id   AF-A0A383XQY1-F1
#
_cell.length_a   1.000
_cell.length_b   1.000
_cell.length_c   1.000
_cell.angle_alpha   90.00
_cell.angle_beta   90.00
_cell.angle_gamma   90.00
#
_symmetry.space_group_name_H-M   'P 1'
#
loop_
_entity.id
_entity.type
_entity.pdbx_description
1 polymer ?
#
loop_
_entity_poly.entity_id
_entity_poly.type
_entity_poly.pdbx_seq_one_letter_code
_entity_poly.pdbx_strand_id
1 'polypeptide(L)'
;MTRLLLICCLPLAGLLTASQVAPQWFQATIAQPALGWASAVDDQGLTPSPAPDHAQPARATNPPAGAAAAQPRATTTQSAMTLLQACQGRATTDLDRRRACLAFELRRQSLREQCVSSARSGQAPGLKDHNPCDQYARLLKHAQPPAKPSPSRAATSASTQRQPSPPKQAPTPRVYVNQCTQLQYGSIRYRECRAKEKQRLIDQCRRTREKLEWTVGPRRQPLRALARAQCKEADRYQIIR
;
A
#
# COMPACT_ATOMS: atom_id res chain seq x y z
N MET A 1 24.85 -23.39 33.53
CA MET A 1 24.81 -23.66 32.07
C MET A 1 23.77 -24.72 31.67
N THR A 2 23.24 -25.54 32.59
CA THR A 2 22.27 -26.61 32.30
C THR A 2 20.83 -26.16 32.03
N ARG A 3 20.39 -24.98 32.47
CA ARG A 3 19.02 -24.48 32.24
C ARG A 3 18.79 -23.90 30.84
N LEU A 4 19.85 -23.49 30.14
CA LEU A 4 19.72 -22.91 28.79
C LEU A 4 19.58 -23.99 27.71
N LEU A 5 20.18 -25.17 27.91
CA LEU A 5 20.03 -26.32 27.01
C LEU A 5 18.60 -26.89 27.00
N LEU A 6 17.89 -26.82 28.13
CA LEU A 6 16.54 -27.37 28.26
C LEU A 6 15.47 -26.53 27.53
N ILE A 7 15.71 -25.22 27.39
CA ILE A 7 14.78 -24.31 26.69
C ILE A 7 14.90 -24.46 25.16
N CYS A 8 16.09 -24.79 24.64
CA CYS A 8 16.29 -25.00 23.20
C CYS A 8 15.78 -26.36 22.69
N CYS A 9 15.67 -27.38 23.54
CA CYS A 9 15.25 -28.72 23.08
C CYS A 9 13.72 -28.90 22.94
N LEU A 10 12.91 -28.13 23.66
CA LEU A 10 11.44 -28.21 23.60
C LEU A 10 10.82 -27.84 22.24
N PRO A 11 11.27 -26.79 21.51
CA PRO A 11 10.69 -26.48 20.20
C PRO A 11 11.08 -27.48 19.10
N LEU A 12 12.23 -28.16 19.22
CA LEU A 12 12.70 -29.13 18.21
C LEU A 12 11.88 -30.41 18.21
N ALA A 13 11.42 -30.89 19.37
CA ALA A 13 10.56 -32.07 19.47
C ALA A 13 9.17 -31.85 18.85
N GLY A 14 8.61 -30.62 18.95
CA GLY A 14 7.33 -30.28 18.36
C GLY A 14 7.35 -30.17 16.83
N LEU A 15 8.49 -29.76 16.25
CA LEU A 15 8.66 -29.70 14.79
C LEU A 15 8.77 -31.10 14.16
N LEU A 16 9.35 -32.08 14.87
CA LEU A 16 9.47 -33.45 14.37
C LEU A 16 8.13 -34.21 14.37
N THR A 17 7.22 -33.94 15.29
CA THR A 17 5.89 -34.58 15.30
C THR A 17 4.95 -33.98 14.26
N ALA A 18 5.05 -32.67 13.99
CA ALA A 18 4.26 -32.00 12.96
C ALA A 18 4.56 -32.47 11.53
N SER A 19 5.77 -32.99 11.27
CA SER A 19 6.15 -33.49 9.95
C SER A 19 5.45 -34.81 9.57
N GLN A 20 5.02 -35.62 10.55
CA GLN A 20 4.37 -36.91 10.30
C GLN A 20 2.87 -36.81 10.04
N VAL A 21 2.20 -35.77 10.55
CA VAL A 21 0.72 -35.67 10.49
C VAL A 21 0.25 -34.94 9.22
N ALA A 22 1.08 -34.09 8.60
CA ALA A 22 0.70 -33.33 7.40
C ALA A 22 1.90 -32.95 6.51
N PRO A 23 2.49 -33.91 5.76
CA PRO A 23 3.73 -33.69 5.00
C PRO A 23 3.58 -32.62 3.90
N GLN A 24 2.40 -32.47 3.33
CA GLN A 24 2.11 -31.52 2.24
C GLN A 24 2.10 -30.05 2.73
N TRP A 25 1.55 -29.80 3.92
CA TRP A 25 1.51 -28.46 4.53
C TRP A 25 2.90 -28.03 5.03
N PHE A 26 3.67 -28.97 5.57
CA PHE A 26 5.04 -28.71 6.05
C PHE A 26 6.00 -28.34 4.91
N GLN A 27 5.91 -29.03 3.76
CA GLN A 27 6.71 -28.69 2.58
C GLN A 27 6.40 -27.29 2.04
N ALA A 28 5.11 -26.91 1.94
CA ALA A 28 4.72 -25.62 1.40
C ALA A 28 5.07 -24.44 2.32
N THR A 29 5.01 -24.63 3.64
CA THR A 29 5.09 -23.51 4.59
C THR A 29 6.50 -23.33 5.18
N ILE A 30 7.25 -24.40 5.39
CA ILE A 30 8.54 -24.36 6.11
C ILE A 30 9.72 -24.64 5.18
N ALA A 31 9.63 -25.64 4.30
CA ALA A 31 10.77 -26.04 3.46
C ALA A 31 11.07 -25.07 2.32
N GLN A 32 10.03 -24.51 1.67
CA GLN A 32 10.22 -23.56 0.56
C GLN A 32 10.90 -22.22 0.95
N PRO A 33 10.57 -21.55 2.07
CA PRO A 33 11.27 -20.33 2.44
C PRO A 33 12.73 -20.58 2.89
N ALA A 34 13.06 -21.75 3.44
CA ALA A 34 14.42 -22.07 3.88
C ALA A 34 15.39 -22.30 2.70
N LEU A 35 14.93 -22.89 1.60
CA LEU A 35 15.73 -23.08 0.38
C LEU A 35 16.06 -21.76 -0.33
N GLY A 36 15.21 -20.73 -0.17
CA GLY A 36 15.47 -19.39 -0.72
C GLY A 36 16.53 -18.60 0.04
N TRP A 37 16.89 -19.01 1.26
CA TRP A 37 17.89 -18.31 2.08
C TRP A 37 19.27 -18.95 1.96
N ALA A 38 19.33 -20.26 1.71
CA ALA A 38 20.58 -20.97 1.45
C ALA A 38 21.26 -20.54 0.13
N SER A 39 20.50 -20.07 -0.86
CA SER A 39 21.02 -19.58 -2.15
C SER A 39 21.46 -18.12 -2.14
N ALA A 40 21.32 -17.41 -1.01
CA ALA A 40 21.73 -16.01 -0.87
C ALA A 40 23.09 -15.83 -0.17
N VAL A 41 23.77 -16.91 0.23
CA VAL A 41 25.02 -16.86 1.01
C VAL A 41 26.27 -17.23 0.20
N ASP A 42 26.14 -17.83 -0.99
CA ASP A 42 27.28 -18.25 -1.81
C ASP A 42 27.84 -17.18 -2.77
N ASP A 43 27.34 -15.94 -2.74
CA ASP A 43 27.79 -14.85 -3.64
C ASP A 43 28.51 -13.72 -2.88
N GLN A 44 29.28 -14.08 -1.85
CA GLN A 44 30.36 -13.22 -1.35
C GLN A 44 31.69 -13.75 -1.87
N GLY A 45 31.98 -13.38 -3.12
CA GLY A 45 33.28 -13.57 -3.75
C GLY A 45 34.39 -13.01 -2.88
N LEU A 46 35.19 -13.91 -2.31
CA LEU A 46 36.53 -13.62 -1.79
C LEU A 46 37.42 -13.18 -2.97
N THR A 47 37.53 -11.87 -3.18
CA THR A 47 38.66 -11.31 -3.93
C THR A 47 39.88 -11.28 -3.01
N PRO A 48 41.02 -11.86 -3.41
CA PRO A 48 42.25 -11.79 -2.62
C PRO A 48 42.79 -10.35 -2.58
N SER A 49 43.11 -9.90 -1.38
CA SER A 49 43.75 -8.62 -1.08
C SER A 49 45.22 -8.66 -1.54
N PRO A 50 45.69 -7.79 -2.44
CA PRO A 50 47.11 -7.65 -2.72
C PRO A 50 47.81 -6.79 -1.65
N ALA A 51 49.05 -7.18 -1.33
CA ALA A 51 49.94 -6.59 -0.35
C ALA A 51 50.29 -5.11 -0.64
N PRO A 52 50.76 -4.33 0.36
CA PRO A 52 51.15 -2.95 0.16
C PRO A 52 52.62 -2.86 -0.24
N ASP A 53 52.91 -2.35 -1.44
CA ASP A 53 54.24 -1.89 -1.81
C ASP A 53 54.24 -0.38 -2.03
N HIS A 54 55.18 0.26 -1.35
CA HIS A 54 55.51 1.68 -1.44
C HIS A 54 56.15 2.00 -2.80
N ALA A 55 55.58 2.96 -3.56
CA ALA A 55 56.34 3.91 -4.40
C ALA A 55 55.43 5.02 -4.99
N GLN A 56 55.80 6.28 -4.77
CA GLN A 56 55.32 7.48 -5.47
C GLN A 56 55.91 7.57 -6.91
N PRO A 57 55.69 8.65 -7.67
CA PRO A 57 54.43 9.17 -8.21
C PRO A 57 54.49 9.26 -9.76
N ALA A 58 53.41 8.97 -10.47
CA ALA A 58 53.31 9.29 -11.89
C ALA A 58 51.91 9.82 -12.24
N ARG A 59 51.90 11.13 -12.46
CA ARG A 59 50.96 11.96 -13.22
C ARG A 59 50.18 11.15 -14.28
N ALA A 60 48.95 10.77 -13.95
CA ALA A 60 47.97 10.27 -14.93
C ALA A 60 46.75 11.18 -14.93
N THR A 61 46.49 11.75 -16.09
CA THR A 61 45.37 12.62 -16.44
C THR A 61 44.03 11.97 -16.13
N ASN A 62 43.23 12.61 -15.28
CA ASN A 62 41.81 12.31 -15.09
C ASN A 62 41.07 12.47 -16.43
N PRO A 63 40.33 11.46 -16.93
CA PRO A 63 39.30 11.72 -17.92
C PRO A 63 38.13 12.47 -17.26
N PRO A 64 37.51 13.44 -17.94
CA PRO A 64 36.43 14.23 -17.37
C PRO A 64 35.21 13.36 -17.08
N ALA A 65 34.81 13.34 -15.81
CA ALA A 65 33.48 12.96 -15.37
C ALA A 65 32.45 13.90 -16.02
N GLY A 66 31.88 13.50 -17.15
CA GLY A 66 31.04 14.43 -17.91
C GLY A 66 30.34 13.85 -19.13
N ALA A 67 29.83 12.62 -19.05
CA ALA A 67 28.88 12.12 -20.05
C ALA A 67 28.03 10.99 -19.48
N ALA A 68 27.34 11.23 -18.36
CA ALA A 68 26.16 10.44 -18.04
C ALA A 68 25.16 10.72 -19.16
N ALA A 69 25.03 9.76 -20.10
CA ALA A 69 24.13 9.83 -21.23
C ALA A 69 22.76 10.35 -20.74
N ALA A 70 22.46 11.59 -21.10
CA ALA A 70 21.18 12.21 -20.82
C ALA A 70 20.14 11.47 -21.66
N GLN A 71 19.64 10.36 -21.11
CA GLN A 71 18.48 9.67 -21.67
C GLN A 71 17.36 10.72 -21.81
N PRO A 72 16.72 10.87 -22.98
CA PRO A 72 15.67 11.85 -23.17
C PRO A 72 14.51 11.56 -22.20
N ARG A 73 14.45 12.32 -21.10
CA ARG A 73 13.61 12.06 -19.91
C ARG A 73 12.14 12.53 -20.05
N ALA A 74 11.75 13.16 -21.15
CA ALA A 74 10.45 13.83 -21.29
C ALA A 74 9.39 13.09 -22.13
N THR A 75 9.69 11.92 -22.71
CA THR A 75 8.76 11.24 -23.65
C THR A 75 8.07 10.00 -23.08
N THR A 76 8.33 9.64 -21.82
CA THR A 76 7.99 8.33 -21.27
C THR A 76 6.52 8.12 -20.90
N THR A 77 5.77 9.19 -20.64
CA THR A 77 4.31 9.11 -20.37
C THR A 77 3.49 9.13 -21.65
N GLN A 78 3.92 9.92 -22.64
CA GLN A 78 3.30 9.97 -23.97
C GLN A 78 3.46 8.64 -24.71
N SER A 79 4.61 7.97 -24.55
CA SER A 79 4.83 6.64 -25.14
C SER A 79 3.88 5.59 -24.56
N ALA A 80 3.60 5.62 -23.25
CA ALA A 80 2.72 4.65 -22.61
C ALA A 80 1.24 4.79 -23.01
N MET A 81 0.76 6.03 -23.19
CA MET A 81 -0.59 6.29 -23.71
C MET A 81 -0.75 5.84 -25.16
N THR A 82 0.29 5.98 -25.98
CA THR A 82 0.29 5.54 -27.37
C THR A 82 0.19 4.00 -27.46
N LEU A 83 0.94 3.29 -26.61
CA LEU A 83 0.86 1.83 -26.50
C LEU A 83 -0.54 1.36 -26.05
N LEU A 84 -1.16 2.05 -25.09
CA LEU A 84 -2.52 1.75 -24.64
C LEU A 84 -3.53 1.89 -25.78
N GLN A 85 -3.46 2.98 -26.55
CA GLN A 85 -4.36 3.23 -27.68
C GLN A 85 -4.19 2.18 -28.78
N ALA A 86 -2.95 1.78 -29.09
CA ALA A 86 -2.68 0.70 -30.04
C ALA A 86 -3.26 -0.64 -29.56
N CYS A 87 -3.12 -0.94 -28.26
CA CYS A 87 -3.69 -2.15 -27.64
C CYS A 87 -5.23 -2.17 -27.67
N GLN A 88 -5.88 -1.01 -27.45
CA GLN A 88 -7.35 -0.86 -27.45
C GLN A 88 -8.01 -0.94 -28.84
N GLY A 89 -7.24 -1.25 -29.89
CA GLY A 89 -7.79 -1.54 -31.21
C GLY A 89 -7.46 -0.52 -32.30
N ARG A 90 -6.59 0.48 -32.04
CA ARG A 90 -6.11 1.39 -33.10
C ARG A 90 -5.04 0.78 -34.01
N ALA A 91 -4.42 -0.34 -33.64
CA ALA A 91 -3.48 -1.03 -34.51
C ALA A 91 -4.20 -1.70 -35.69
N THR A 92 -3.61 -1.60 -36.88
CA THR A 92 -4.17 -2.10 -38.15
C THR A 92 -4.13 -3.64 -38.25
N THR A 93 -3.19 -4.29 -37.58
CA THR A 93 -3.06 -5.76 -37.56
C THR A 93 -3.23 -6.32 -36.14
N ASP A 94 -3.75 -7.55 -36.04
CA ASP A 94 -3.91 -8.25 -34.75
C ASP A 94 -2.57 -8.54 -34.07
N LEU A 95 -1.53 -8.82 -34.86
CA LEU A 95 -0.19 -9.10 -34.36
C LEU A 95 0.44 -7.85 -33.75
N ASP A 96 0.27 -6.68 -34.37
CA ASP A 96 0.74 -5.41 -33.80
C ASP A 96 -0.05 -5.02 -32.56
N ARG A 97 -1.36 -5.30 -32.53
CA ARG A 97 -2.20 -5.11 -31.34
C ARG A 97 -1.68 -5.94 -30.16
N ARG A 98 -1.41 -7.23 -30.37
CA ARG A 98 -0.85 -8.12 -29.34
C ARG A 98 0.51 -7.63 -28.83
N ARG A 99 1.40 -7.23 -29.74
CA ARG A 99 2.71 -6.65 -29.38
C ARG A 99 2.56 -5.38 -28.56
N ALA A 100 1.65 -4.48 -28.95
CA ALA A 100 1.38 -3.25 -28.22
C ALA A 100 0.81 -3.51 -26.81
N CYS A 101 -0.08 -4.49 -26.66
CA CYS A 101 -0.61 -4.89 -25.36
C CYS A 101 0.49 -5.43 -24.42
N LEU A 102 1.36 -6.31 -24.92
CA LEU A 102 2.49 -6.83 -24.13
C LEU A 102 3.45 -5.71 -23.71
N ALA A 103 3.81 -4.81 -24.65
CA ALA A 103 4.66 -3.66 -24.35
C ALA A 103 4.03 -2.71 -23.32
N PHE A 104 2.72 -2.49 -23.40
CA PHE A 104 1.97 -1.71 -22.42
C PHE A 104 1.99 -2.35 -21.03
N GLU A 105 1.79 -3.66 -20.92
CA GLU A 105 1.81 -4.37 -19.64
C GLU A 105 3.19 -4.34 -18.98
N LEU A 106 4.25 -4.58 -19.74
CA LEU A 106 5.64 -4.46 -19.26
C LEU A 106 5.92 -3.04 -18.75
N ARG A 107 5.48 -2.02 -19.49
CA ARG A 107 5.64 -0.62 -19.07
C ARG A 107 4.86 -0.30 -17.79
N ARG A 108 3.66 -0.84 -17.65
CA ARG A 108 2.84 -0.68 -16.43
C ARG A 108 3.52 -1.32 -15.23
N GLN A 109 4.10 -2.52 -15.39
CA GLN A 109 4.85 -3.19 -14.33
C GLN A 109 6.09 -2.40 -13.92
N SER A 110 6.87 -1.89 -14.89
CA SER A 110 8.07 -1.09 -14.56
C SER A 110 7.73 0.18 -13.78
N LEU A 111 6.65 0.88 -14.14
CA LEU A 111 6.18 2.08 -13.41
C LEU A 111 5.69 1.74 -12.00
N ARG A 112 5.04 0.58 -11.83
CA ARG A 112 4.63 0.09 -10.51
C ARG A 112 5.84 -0.15 -9.62
N GLU A 113 6.86 -0.82 -10.13
CA GLU A 113 8.10 -1.10 -9.39
C GLU A 113 8.84 0.18 -9.00
N GLN A 114 8.93 1.15 -9.92
CA GLN A 114 9.52 2.47 -9.64
C GLN A 114 8.73 3.24 -8.58
N CYS A 115 7.39 3.15 -8.59
CA CYS A 115 6.57 3.76 -7.54
C CYS A 115 6.81 3.08 -6.18
N VAL A 116 6.85 1.74 -6.13
CA VAL A 116 7.09 1.01 -4.88
C VAL A 116 8.49 1.26 -4.34
N SER A 117 9.52 1.30 -5.19
CA SER A 117 10.89 1.59 -4.76
C SER A 117 11.03 3.02 -4.24
N SER A 118 10.42 4.00 -4.93
CA SER A 118 10.36 5.39 -4.46
C SER A 118 9.65 5.49 -3.10
N ALA A 119 8.51 4.82 -2.93
CA ALA A 119 7.79 4.80 -1.66
C ALA A 119 8.61 4.15 -0.52
N ARG A 120 9.35 3.08 -0.80
CA ARG A 120 10.23 2.41 0.18
C ARG A 120 11.44 3.24 0.57
N SER A 121 11.99 4.02 -0.36
CA SER A 121 13.19 4.83 -0.12
C SER A 121 12.96 6.01 0.84
N GLY A 122 11.72 6.33 1.20
CA GLY A 122 11.37 7.46 2.05
C GLY A 122 11.59 8.83 1.41
N GLN A 123 12.21 8.88 0.22
CA GLN A 123 12.21 10.05 -0.65
C GLN A 123 10.83 10.16 -1.27
N ALA A 124 9.95 10.92 -0.60
CA ALA A 124 8.73 11.41 -1.22
C ALA A 124 9.16 12.20 -2.47
N PRO A 125 8.91 11.70 -3.69
CA PRO A 125 9.26 12.43 -4.89
C PRO A 125 8.55 13.78 -4.80
N GLY A 126 9.31 14.87 -4.90
CA GLY A 126 8.76 16.22 -4.78
C GLY A 126 7.56 16.39 -5.72
N LEU A 127 6.66 17.33 -5.38
CA LEU A 127 5.35 17.59 -6.00
C LEU A 127 5.36 17.92 -7.53
N LYS A 128 6.47 17.69 -8.23
CA LYS A 128 6.66 17.96 -9.66
C LYS A 128 6.27 16.76 -10.52
N ASP A 129 6.03 17.00 -11.80
CA ASP A 129 5.51 16.09 -12.85
C ASP A 129 6.29 14.77 -13.09
N HIS A 130 7.24 14.42 -12.22
CA HIS A 130 8.16 13.30 -12.37
C HIS A 130 7.98 12.24 -11.28
N ASN A 131 6.91 12.31 -10.48
CA ASN A 131 6.58 11.28 -9.52
C ASN A 131 6.14 9.98 -10.25
N PRO A 132 6.89 8.86 -10.12
CA PRO A 132 6.54 7.60 -10.78
C PRO A 132 5.18 7.06 -10.32
N CYS A 133 4.78 7.35 -9.07
CA CYS A 133 3.47 6.96 -8.56
C CYS A 133 2.33 7.72 -9.22
N ASP A 134 2.49 9.02 -9.47
CA ASP A 134 1.47 9.81 -10.17
C ASP A 134 1.35 9.38 -11.64
N GLN A 135 2.48 9.07 -12.30
CA GLN A 135 2.49 8.54 -13.65
C GLN A 135 1.76 7.18 -13.72
N TYR A 136 2.04 6.29 -12.76
CA TYR A 136 1.35 5.00 -12.64
C TYR A 136 -0.16 5.17 -12.39
N ALA A 137 -0.55 6.09 -11.49
CA ALA A 137 -1.95 6.37 -11.19
C ALA A 137 -2.71 6.95 -12.41
N ARG A 138 -2.10 7.88 -13.15
CA ARG A 138 -2.68 8.41 -14.40
C ARG A 138 -2.86 7.30 -15.43
N LEU A 139 -1.87 6.42 -15.58
CA LEU A 139 -1.93 5.29 -16.51
C LEU A 139 -3.04 4.29 -16.13
N LEU A 140 -3.24 4.00 -14.85
CA LEU A 140 -4.34 3.17 -14.37
C LEU A 140 -5.72 3.78 -14.66
N LYS A 141 -5.86 5.10 -14.53
CA LYS A 141 -7.12 5.80 -14.80
C LYS A 141 -7.55 5.66 -16.27
N HIS A 142 -6.60 5.62 -17.19
CA HIS A 142 -6.87 5.43 -18.62
C HIS A 142 -7.01 3.96 -19.03
N ALA A 143 -6.36 3.04 -18.31
CA ALA A 143 -6.40 1.62 -18.61
C ALA A 143 -7.68 0.92 -18.13
N GLN A 144 -8.39 1.50 -17.15
CA GLN A 144 -9.67 0.94 -16.71
C GLN A 144 -10.69 1.03 -17.84
N PRO A 145 -11.38 -0.09 -18.18
CA PRO A 145 -12.48 -0.01 -19.12
C PRO A 145 -13.49 1.02 -18.58
N PRO A 146 -14.10 1.85 -19.45
CA PRO A 146 -15.12 2.78 -19.01
C PRO A 146 -16.14 1.98 -18.21
N ALA A 147 -16.36 2.39 -16.94
CA ALA A 147 -17.31 1.70 -16.08
C ALA A 147 -18.60 1.52 -16.88
N LYS A 148 -19.04 0.26 -17.06
CA LYS A 148 -20.28 -0.03 -17.79
C LYS A 148 -21.32 0.93 -17.24
N PRO A 149 -21.95 1.78 -18.07
CA PRO A 149 -22.95 2.70 -17.57
C PRO A 149 -23.97 1.84 -16.85
N SER A 150 -24.10 2.06 -15.53
CA SER A 150 -25.18 1.45 -14.76
C SER A 150 -26.45 1.65 -15.56
N PRO A 151 -27.26 0.61 -15.81
CA PRO A 151 -28.40 0.69 -16.71
C PRO A 151 -29.23 1.91 -16.30
N SER A 152 -29.18 2.92 -17.17
CA SER A 152 -29.92 4.16 -16.98
C SER A 152 -31.38 3.75 -17.01
N ARG A 153 -32.00 3.78 -15.83
CA ARG A 153 -33.41 3.45 -15.65
C ARG A 153 -34.17 4.30 -16.66
N ALA A 154 -34.79 3.63 -17.63
CA ALA A 154 -35.48 4.28 -18.74
C ALA A 154 -36.36 5.42 -18.23
N ALA A 155 -36.21 6.57 -18.86
CA ALA A 155 -37.02 7.74 -18.58
C ALA A 155 -38.47 7.42 -18.96
N THR A 156 -39.25 6.96 -17.99
CA THR A 156 -40.70 6.89 -18.10
C THR A 156 -41.24 8.31 -17.99
N SER A 157 -41.90 8.73 -19.06
CA SER A 157 -42.58 10.00 -19.22
C SER A 157 -43.50 10.34 -18.05
N ALA A 158 -43.39 11.57 -17.57
CA ALA A 158 -44.42 12.38 -16.89
C ALA A 158 -45.55 11.61 -16.19
N SER A 159 -45.26 11.06 -15.02
CA SER A 159 -46.22 10.94 -13.95
C SER A 159 -45.53 11.47 -12.71
N THR A 160 -46.19 12.35 -11.96
CA THR A 160 -45.73 12.89 -10.68
C THR A 160 -45.65 11.74 -9.66
N GLN A 161 -44.71 10.81 -9.86
CA GLN A 161 -44.38 9.76 -8.93
C GLN A 161 -43.56 10.40 -7.83
N ARG A 162 -44.27 10.70 -6.75
CA ARG A 162 -43.77 10.93 -5.39
C ARG A 162 -42.51 10.07 -5.19
N GLN A 163 -41.34 10.71 -5.23
CA GLN A 163 -40.07 10.02 -4.98
C GLN A 163 -40.22 9.20 -3.70
N PRO A 164 -39.91 7.90 -3.70
CA PRO A 164 -39.91 7.14 -2.46
C PRO A 164 -38.94 7.83 -1.52
N SER A 165 -39.49 8.37 -0.43
CA SER A 165 -38.72 9.04 0.60
C SER A 165 -37.54 8.14 0.96
N PRO A 166 -36.30 8.66 0.99
CA PRO A 166 -35.15 7.84 1.35
C PRO A 166 -35.47 7.13 2.67
N PRO A 167 -35.15 5.82 2.79
CA PRO A 167 -35.48 5.06 3.98
C PRO A 167 -34.99 5.84 5.19
N LYS A 168 -35.89 6.13 6.14
CA LYS A 168 -35.59 6.86 7.38
C LYS A 168 -34.36 6.20 8.01
N GLN A 169 -33.19 6.82 7.81
CA GLN A 169 -31.97 6.32 8.39
C GLN A 169 -32.17 6.40 9.90
N ALA A 170 -32.02 5.27 10.59
CA ALA A 170 -32.07 5.25 12.04
C ALA A 170 -31.08 6.32 12.56
N PRO A 171 -31.48 7.13 13.56
CA PRO A 171 -30.67 8.24 14.03
C PRO A 171 -29.28 7.71 14.40
N THR A 172 -28.25 8.24 13.74
CA THR A 172 -26.87 7.89 14.08
C THR A 172 -26.59 8.38 15.50
N PRO A 173 -26.07 7.52 16.40
CA PRO A 173 -25.79 7.93 17.76
C PRO A 173 -24.79 9.09 17.75
N ARG A 174 -25.11 10.17 18.47
CA ARG A 174 -24.26 11.35 18.58
C ARG A 174 -23.05 11.02 19.46
N VAL A 175 -21.85 11.14 18.91
CA VAL A 175 -20.59 11.03 19.66
C VAL A 175 -20.16 12.44 20.02
N TYR A 176 -19.94 12.70 21.31
CA TYR A 176 -19.51 14.02 21.78
C TYR A 176 -18.00 14.17 21.67
N VAL A 177 -17.55 15.22 20.98
CA VAL A 177 -16.16 15.39 20.49
C VAL A 177 -15.52 16.73 20.94
N ASN A 178 -16.22 17.54 21.75
CA ASN A 178 -15.87 18.95 21.98
C ASN A 178 -15.41 19.22 23.42
N GLN A 179 -14.28 18.65 23.83
CA GLN A 179 -13.62 19.06 25.08
C GLN A 179 -12.57 20.16 24.86
N CYS A 180 -12.05 20.30 23.63
CA CYS A 180 -10.97 21.24 23.34
C CYS A 180 -11.43 22.61 22.83
N THR A 181 -12.73 22.86 22.72
CA THR A 181 -13.29 24.12 22.17
C THR A 181 -13.05 25.33 23.06
N GLN A 182 -12.73 25.11 24.34
CA GLN A 182 -12.40 26.18 25.30
C GLN A 182 -10.96 26.69 25.14
N LEU A 183 -10.10 25.98 24.39
CA LEU A 183 -8.71 26.35 24.17
C LEU A 183 -8.57 27.13 22.86
N GLN A 184 -7.67 28.11 22.85
CA GLN A 184 -7.38 28.89 21.65
C GLN A 184 -6.85 27.99 20.54
N TYR A 185 -7.49 28.05 19.38
CA TYR A 185 -7.10 27.28 18.19
C TYR A 185 -5.63 27.53 17.83
N GLY A 186 -4.89 26.46 17.54
CA GLY A 186 -3.48 26.53 17.15
C GLY A 186 -2.47 26.55 18.32
N SER A 187 -2.90 26.84 19.55
CA SER A 187 -2.03 26.79 20.73
C SER A 187 -1.46 25.38 21.00
N ILE A 188 -0.30 25.31 21.66
CA ILE A 188 0.32 24.01 22.05
C ILE A 188 -0.67 23.20 22.89
N ARG A 189 -1.32 23.85 23.87
CA ARG A 189 -2.35 23.22 24.72
C ARG A 189 -3.54 22.69 23.91
N TYR A 190 -3.97 23.41 22.86
CA TYR A 190 -5.02 22.95 21.96
C TYR A 190 -4.60 21.68 21.21
N ARG A 191 -3.37 21.64 20.68
CA ARG A 191 -2.84 20.46 19.97
C ARG A 191 -2.72 19.25 20.89
N GLU A 192 -2.22 19.44 22.12
CA GLU A 192 -2.16 18.40 23.15
C GLU A 192 -3.55 17.89 23.54
N CYS A 193 -4.52 18.79 23.74
CA CYS A 193 -5.91 18.42 24.01
C CYS A 193 -6.48 17.61 22.86
N ARG A 194 -6.28 18.05 21.61
CA ARG A 194 -6.73 17.33 20.41
C ARG A 194 -6.13 15.91 20.33
N ALA A 195 -4.85 15.76 20.68
CA ALA A 195 -4.18 14.46 20.71
C ALA A 195 -4.78 13.53 21.77
N LYS A 196 -4.99 14.04 23.00
CA LYS A 196 -5.63 13.30 24.09
C LYS A 196 -7.08 12.90 23.74
N GLU A 197 -7.84 13.82 23.15
CA GLU A 197 -9.22 13.58 22.75
C GLU A 197 -9.31 12.55 21.61
N LYS A 198 -8.37 12.60 20.65
CA LYS A 198 -8.25 11.55 19.63
C LYS A 198 -8.03 10.18 20.26
N GLN A 199 -7.09 10.09 21.20
CA GLN A 199 -6.79 8.82 21.87
C GLN A 199 -8.02 8.30 22.64
N ARG A 200 -8.73 9.19 23.35
CA ARG A 200 -10.00 8.85 24.03
C ARG A 200 -11.02 8.25 23.07
N LEU A 201 -11.20 8.84 21.88
CA LEU A 201 -12.13 8.35 20.87
C LEU A 201 -11.71 6.99 20.29
N ILE A 202 -10.40 6.78 20.06
CA ILE A 202 -9.85 5.48 19.63
C ILE A 202 -10.14 4.41 20.70
N ASP A 203 -9.87 4.70 21.96
CA ASP A 203 -10.09 3.77 23.07
C ASP A 203 -11.58 3.46 23.27
N GLN A 204 -12.47 4.43 23.04
CA GLN A 204 -13.92 4.21 23.03
C GLN A 204 -14.36 3.31 21.87
N CYS A 205 -13.89 3.59 20.65
CA CYS A 205 -14.13 2.75 19.47
C CYS A 205 -13.71 1.30 19.74
N ARG A 206 -12.51 1.09 20.30
CA ARG A 206 -11.99 -0.23 20.65
C ARG A 206 -12.86 -0.94 21.68
N ARG A 207 -13.17 -0.30 22.81
CA ARG A 207 -14.02 -0.89 23.86
C ARG A 207 -15.42 -1.26 23.34
N THR A 208 -16.03 -0.42 22.50
CA THR A 208 -17.35 -0.73 21.93
C THR A 208 -17.29 -1.90 20.94
N ARG A 209 -16.20 -2.02 20.16
CA ARG A 209 -15.97 -3.18 19.28
C ARG A 209 -15.77 -4.47 20.07
N GLU A 210 -14.94 -4.45 21.10
CA GLU A 210 -14.75 -5.60 22.00
C GLU A 210 -16.09 -6.00 22.62
N LYS A 211 -16.87 -5.04 23.15
CA LYS A 211 -18.22 -5.31 23.67
C LYS A 211 -19.17 -5.90 22.61
N LEU A 212 -19.06 -5.46 21.36
CA LEU A 212 -19.86 -5.96 20.24
C LEU A 212 -19.57 -7.43 19.92
N GLU A 213 -18.32 -7.87 20.08
CA GLU A 213 -17.92 -9.26 19.83
C GLU A 213 -18.56 -10.22 20.84
N TRP A 214 -18.63 -9.82 22.11
CA TRP A 214 -19.28 -10.60 23.17
C TRP A 214 -20.82 -10.47 23.20
N THR A 215 -21.41 -9.51 22.49
CA THR A 215 -22.85 -9.28 22.51
C THR A 215 -23.58 -10.03 21.40
N VAL A 216 -24.49 -10.92 21.78
CA VAL A 216 -25.36 -11.68 20.86
C VAL A 216 -26.80 -11.13 20.90
N GLY A 217 -27.55 -11.31 19.81
CA GLY A 217 -28.98 -10.97 19.74
C GLY A 217 -29.28 -9.50 19.36
N PRO A 218 -30.50 -9.00 19.65
CA PRO A 218 -30.99 -7.72 19.13
C PRO A 218 -30.19 -6.49 19.60
N ARG A 219 -29.47 -6.60 20.72
CA ARG A 219 -28.59 -5.54 21.24
C ARG A 219 -27.33 -5.33 20.40
N ARG A 220 -27.00 -6.26 19.50
CA ARG A 220 -25.80 -6.18 18.65
C ARG A 220 -25.87 -5.06 17.61
N GLN A 221 -27.05 -4.83 17.02
CA GLN A 221 -27.23 -3.83 15.98
C GLN A 221 -26.97 -2.38 16.45
N PRO A 222 -27.53 -1.91 17.59
CA PRO A 222 -27.24 -0.56 18.08
C PRO A 222 -25.77 -0.40 18.49
N LEU A 223 -25.15 -1.43 19.09
CA LEU A 223 -23.71 -1.39 19.41
C LEU A 223 -22.84 -1.29 18.15
N ARG A 224 -23.23 -1.98 17.07
CA ARG A 224 -22.51 -1.89 15.78
C ARG A 224 -22.61 -0.48 15.20
N ALA A 225 -23.78 0.14 15.27
CA ALA A 225 -23.99 1.52 14.84
C ALA A 225 -23.16 2.51 15.67
N LEU A 226 -23.12 2.32 17.00
CA LEU A 226 -22.33 3.14 17.91
C LEU A 226 -20.82 3.00 17.66
N ALA A 227 -20.32 1.77 17.54
CA ALA A 227 -18.91 1.53 17.23
C ALA A 227 -18.51 2.21 15.92
N ARG A 228 -19.32 2.06 14.86
CA ARG A 228 -19.07 2.73 13.57
C ARG A 228 -19.03 4.24 13.70
N ALA A 229 -19.97 4.83 14.45
CA ALA A 229 -19.99 6.28 14.68
C ALA A 229 -18.74 6.76 15.43
N GLN A 230 -18.33 6.06 16.50
CA GLN A 230 -17.16 6.40 17.29
C GLN A 230 -15.86 6.29 16.50
N CYS A 231 -15.66 5.19 15.77
CA CYS A 231 -14.46 5.00 14.97
C CYS A 231 -14.38 6.04 13.83
N LYS A 232 -15.50 6.35 13.18
CA LYS A 232 -15.55 7.38 12.13
C LYS A 232 -15.18 8.77 12.66
N GLU A 233 -15.64 9.14 13.85
CA GLU A 233 -15.27 10.42 14.46
C GLU A 233 -13.79 10.43 14.90
N ALA A 234 -13.25 9.32 15.39
CA ALA A 234 -11.82 9.19 15.68
C ALA A 234 -10.95 9.40 14.41
N ASP A 235 -11.38 8.84 13.28
CA ASP A 235 -10.68 8.98 11.98
C ASP A 235 -10.74 10.41 11.44
N ARG A 236 -11.89 11.09 11.59
CA ARG A 236 -12.05 12.51 11.21
C ARG A 236 -11.23 13.44 12.10
N TYR A 237 -10.90 13.01 13.32
CA TYR A 237 -10.08 13.79 14.24
C TYR A 237 -8.61 13.79 13.81
N GLN A 238 -8.28 14.71 12.91
CA GLN A 238 -6.89 14.95 12.49
C GLN A 238 -6.22 15.95 13.44
N ILE A 239 -4.99 15.65 13.84
CA ILE A 239 -4.11 16.59 14.56
C ILE A 239 -3.43 17.41 13.47
N ILE A 240 -3.72 18.70 13.43
CA ILE A 240 -3.04 19.63 12.52
C ILE A 240 -1.59 19.70 12.99
N ARG A 241 -0.67 19.18 12.17
CA ARG A 241 0.77 19.25 12.41
C ARG A 241 1.28 20.62 11.99
#